data_AF-A0A970TBX7-F1
#
_entry.id   AF-A0A970TBX7-F1
#
_cell.length_a   1.000
_cell.length_b   1.000
_cell.length_c   1.000
_cell.angle_alpha   90.00
_cell.angle_beta   90.00
_cell.angle_gamma   90.00
#
_symmetry.space_group_name_H-M   'P 1'
#
loop_
_entity.id
_entity.type
_entity.pdbx_description
1 polymer ?
#
loop_
_entity_poly.entity_id
_entity_poly.type
_entity_poly.pdbx_seq_one_letter_code
_entity_poly.pdbx_strand_id
1 'polypeptide(L)'
;MLWKKIHGERGNTGQELWDEFFSRHENIVMVLAGDQSRTQAMRMHSEGVHGNMVHQLMFDNGGGRNIRLLRFMPQENRIEAITWDIQEAKLVEGTSRVPERDQWQFIMKHDFGLSGESNSDQRHLRPHPALKWFGRPMFGLGTALAGAA
;
A
#
# COMPACT_ATOMS: atom_id res chain seq x y z
N MET A 1 -10.57 -1.35 -14.68
CA MET A 1 -9.83 -1.32 -15.99
C MET A 1 -10.29 -2.51 -16.82
N LEU A 2 -10.92 -2.29 -17.97
CA LEU A 2 -11.54 -3.39 -18.77
C LEU A 2 -10.65 -3.90 -19.92
N TRP A 3 -9.41 -3.41 -20.04
CA TRP A 3 -8.52 -3.77 -21.14
C TRP A 3 -7.51 -4.84 -20.74
N LYS A 4 -7.23 -5.77 -21.65
CA LYS A 4 -6.18 -6.80 -21.54
C LYS A 4 -4.94 -6.30 -22.27
N LYS A 5 -3.76 -6.36 -21.62
CA LYS A 5 -2.50 -5.86 -22.20
C LYS A 5 -1.98 -6.74 -23.34
N ILE A 6 -0.79 -7.31 -23.20
CA ILE A 6 -0.14 -8.10 -24.26
C ILE A 6 -0.63 -9.55 -24.34
N HIS A 7 -1.40 -10.00 -23.36
CA HIS A 7 -1.74 -11.41 -23.21
C HIS A 7 -3.03 -11.84 -23.94
N GLY A 8 -3.74 -10.91 -24.59
CA GLY A 8 -5.01 -11.19 -25.28
C GLY A 8 -5.95 -12.01 -24.40
N GLU A 9 -6.59 -13.04 -24.96
CA GLU A 9 -7.51 -13.92 -24.22
C GLU A 9 -6.89 -14.67 -23.04
N ARG A 10 -5.55 -14.82 -23.00
CA ARG A 10 -4.86 -15.48 -21.88
C ARG A 10 -4.63 -14.55 -20.69
N GLY A 11 -4.85 -13.25 -20.86
CA GLY A 11 -4.69 -12.25 -19.82
C GLY A 11 -5.99 -11.96 -19.09
N ASN A 12 -5.85 -11.52 -17.84
CA ASN A 12 -6.94 -10.89 -17.11
C ASN A 12 -6.84 -9.37 -17.26
N THR A 13 -7.98 -8.73 -17.44
CA THR A 13 -8.16 -7.30 -17.23
C THR A 13 -7.98 -6.98 -15.75
N GLY A 14 -7.73 -5.70 -15.43
CA GLY A 14 -7.70 -5.26 -14.03
C GLY A 14 -9.04 -5.50 -13.31
N GLN A 15 -10.15 -5.44 -14.03
CA GLN A 15 -11.49 -5.72 -13.49
C GLN A 15 -11.69 -7.21 -13.19
N GLU A 16 -11.33 -8.11 -14.11
CA GLU A 16 -11.38 -9.55 -13.87
C GLU A 16 -10.50 -9.93 -12.67
N LEU A 17 -9.27 -9.39 -12.56
CA LEU A 17 -8.44 -9.61 -11.38
C LEU A 17 -9.08 -9.08 -10.08
N TRP A 18 -9.81 -7.98 -10.14
CA TRP A 18 -10.54 -7.46 -9.00
C TRP A 18 -11.68 -8.40 -8.58
N ASP A 19 -12.54 -8.78 -9.52
CA ASP A 19 -13.74 -9.58 -9.28
C ASP A 19 -13.43 -11.03 -8.90
N GLU A 20 -12.34 -11.59 -9.42
CA GLU A 20 -11.96 -12.99 -9.24
C GLU A 20 -10.91 -13.21 -8.14
N PHE A 21 -10.08 -12.21 -7.83
CA PHE A 21 -8.97 -12.39 -6.91
C PHE A 21 -8.89 -11.30 -5.83
N PHE A 22 -8.62 -10.03 -6.19
CA PHE A 22 -8.28 -9.01 -5.19
C PHE A 22 -9.39 -8.76 -4.17
N SER A 23 -10.65 -8.72 -4.61
CA SER A 23 -11.79 -8.48 -3.72
C SER A 23 -12.14 -9.65 -2.81
N ARG A 24 -11.63 -10.86 -3.09
CA ARG A 24 -12.03 -12.10 -2.39
C ARG A 24 -11.14 -12.49 -1.22
N HIS A 25 -10.09 -11.71 -0.96
CA HIS A 25 -9.12 -12.02 0.07
C HIS A 25 -9.12 -10.92 1.14
N GLU A 26 -9.52 -11.28 2.35
CA GLU A 26 -9.60 -10.36 3.49
C GLU A 26 -8.26 -9.69 3.85
N ASN A 27 -7.14 -10.36 3.53
CA ASN A 27 -5.79 -9.91 3.85
C ASN A 27 -5.17 -9.03 2.75
N ILE A 28 -5.86 -8.82 1.62
CA ILE A 28 -5.41 -7.86 0.62
C ILE A 28 -5.94 -6.48 1.03
N VAL A 29 -5.00 -5.57 1.30
CA VAL A 29 -5.31 -4.20 1.74
C VAL A 29 -4.93 -3.16 0.70
N MET A 30 -4.11 -3.54 -0.28
CA MET A 30 -3.58 -2.62 -1.28
C MET A 30 -3.20 -3.35 -2.57
N VAL A 31 -3.49 -2.70 -3.70
CA VAL A 31 -3.05 -3.10 -5.04
C VAL A 31 -2.23 -1.95 -5.62
N LEU A 32 -1.00 -2.24 -6.01
CA LEU A 32 -0.08 -1.29 -6.64
C LEU A 32 0.10 -1.69 -8.10
N ALA A 33 -0.16 -0.75 -9.01
CA ALA A 33 -0.04 -0.97 -10.44
C ALA A 33 0.73 0.19 -11.11
N GLY A 34 1.31 -0.13 -12.26
CA GLY A 34 2.02 0.81 -13.14
C GLY A 34 1.87 0.37 -14.59
N ASP A 35 2.75 0.88 -15.46
CA ASP A 35 2.84 0.45 -16.87
C ASP A 35 1.49 0.62 -17.63
N GLN A 36 0.85 1.76 -17.36
CA GLN A 36 -0.35 2.26 -18.00
C GLN A 36 -0.04 3.53 -18.77
N SER A 37 0.11 3.40 -20.09
CA SER A 37 0.54 4.49 -20.98
C SER A 37 -0.38 5.73 -21.02
N ARG A 38 -1.58 5.66 -20.42
CA ARG A 38 -2.61 6.72 -20.48
C ARG A 38 -2.81 7.52 -19.20
N THR A 39 -2.28 7.08 -18.06
CA THR A 39 -2.42 7.80 -16.79
C THR A 39 -1.14 7.73 -15.98
N GLN A 40 -0.76 8.83 -15.32
CA GLN A 40 0.46 8.88 -14.53
C GLN A 40 0.26 8.56 -13.05
N ALA A 41 -0.89 8.96 -12.51
CA ALA A 41 -1.27 8.70 -11.14
C ALA A 41 -2.79 8.55 -11.08
N MET A 42 -3.26 7.56 -10.32
CA MET A 42 -4.66 7.41 -9.98
C MET A 42 -4.75 6.72 -8.62
N ARG A 43 -5.72 7.13 -7.82
CA ARG A 43 -6.06 6.48 -6.56
C ARG A 43 -7.55 6.18 -6.52
N MET A 44 -7.87 4.97 -6.09
CA MET A 44 -9.24 4.62 -5.73
C MET A 44 -9.27 3.72 -4.49
N HIS A 45 -10.45 3.65 -3.89
CA HIS A 45 -10.76 2.83 -2.74
C HIS A 45 -11.93 1.95 -3.11
N SER A 46 -11.87 0.66 -2.78
CA SER A 46 -12.97 -0.27 -3.06
C SER A 46 -13.09 -1.29 -1.95
N GLU A 47 -14.32 -1.65 -1.64
CA GLU A 47 -14.64 -2.65 -0.62
C GLU A 47 -14.54 -4.05 -1.21
N GLY A 48 -13.78 -4.93 -0.55
CA GLY A 48 -13.73 -6.35 -0.85
C GLY A 48 -14.99 -7.07 -0.38
N VAL A 49 -15.18 -8.31 -0.82
CA VAL A 49 -16.34 -9.16 -0.49
C VAL A 49 -16.48 -9.40 1.03
N HIS A 50 -15.39 -9.28 1.78
CA HIS A 50 -15.37 -9.42 3.24
C HIS A 50 -15.53 -8.09 3.99
N GLY A 51 -15.87 -7.00 3.31
CA GLY A 51 -15.99 -5.66 3.90
C GLY A 51 -14.65 -4.97 4.17
N ASN A 52 -13.53 -5.59 3.79
CA ASN A 52 -12.20 -4.99 3.91
C ASN A 52 -12.00 -3.89 2.85
N MET A 53 -11.43 -2.76 3.26
CA MET A 53 -11.08 -1.68 2.34
C MET A 53 -9.78 -2.02 1.60
N VAL A 54 -9.81 -2.00 0.26
CA VAL A 54 -8.62 -2.16 -0.59
C VAL A 54 -8.23 -0.84 -1.23
N HIS A 55 -7.00 -0.40 -0.97
CA HIS A 55 -6.40 0.78 -1.56
C HIS A 55 -5.80 0.43 -2.94
N GLN A 56 -6.34 0.99 -4.02
CA GLN A 56 -5.83 0.72 -5.37
C GLN A 56 -5.09 1.95 -5.89
N LEU A 57 -3.79 1.79 -6.13
CA LEU A 57 -2.90 2.87 -6.58
C LEU A 57 -2.32 2.54 -7.95
N MET A 58 -2.50 3.45 -8.89
CA MET A 58 -1.77 3.50 -10.16
C MET A 58 -0.68 4.56 -10.05
N PHE A 59 0.53 4.19 -10.42
CA PHE A 59 1.64 5.12 -10.58
C PHE A 59 2.47 4.68 -11.78
N ASP A 60 2.40 5.44 -12.86
CA ASP A 60 3.21 5.23 -14.05
C ASP A 60 3.76 6.55 -14.58
N ASN A 61 4.95 6.90 -14.10
CA ASN A 61 5.68 8.03 -14.66
C ASN A 61 6.90 7.61 -15.48
N GLY A 62 6.72 6.63 -16.38
CA GLY A 62 7.30 6.53 -17.73
C GLY A 62 8.81 6.64 -17.96
N GLY A 63 9.65 6.80 -16.93
CA GLY A 63 11.07 7.08 -17.13
C GLY A 63 11.92 7.15 -15.86
N GLY A 64 11.44 6.63 -14.73
CA GLY A 64 12.22 6.54 -13.48
C GLY A 64 12.53 7.86 -12.77
N ARG A 65 12.16 9.02 -13.34
CA ARG A 65 12.38 10.35 -12.75
C ARG A 65 11.60 10.57 -11.46
N ASN A 66 10.39 10.01 -11.37
CA ASN A 66 9.58 10.12 -10.16
C ASN A 66 9.50 8.78 -9.44
N ILE A 67 9.62 8.81 -8.12
CA ILE A 67 9.43 7.66 -7.24
C ILE A 67 8.27 7.94 -6.29
N ARG A 68 7.49 6.90 -5.96
CA ARG A 68 6.46 6.99 -4.91
C ARG A 68 6.90 6.19 -3.69
N LEU A 69 7.08 6.89 -2.57
CA LEU A 69 7.35 6.30 -1.27
C LEU A 69 6.03 6.09 -0.53
N LEU A 70 5.85 4.89 0.00
CA LEU A 70 4.73 4.56 0.89
C LEU A 70 5.28 4.38 2.30
N ARG A 71 4.86 5.26 3.22
CA ARG A 71 5.24 5.19 4.63
C ARG A 71 4.06 4.65 5.42
N PHE A 72 4.25 3.49 6.05
CA PHE A 72 3.26 2.87 6.90
C PHE A 72 3.47 3.39 8.33
N MET A 73 2.41 3.92 8.93
CA MET A 73 2.41 4.45 10.30
C MET A 73 1.35 3.70 11.11
N PRO A 74 1.63 2.44 11.52
CA PRO A 74 0.61 1.54 12.06
C PRO A 74 -0.03 2.03 13.36
N GLN A 75 0.75 2.71 14.22
CA GLN A 75 0.26 3.29 15.48
C GLN A 75 -0.75 4.43 15.25
N GLU A 76 -0.72 5.04 14.07
CA GLU A 76 -1.57 6.17 13.68
C GLU A 76 -2.65 5.76 12.67
N ASN A 77 -2.77 4.46 12.36
CA ASN A 77 -3.71 3.92 11.37
C ASN A 77 -3.71 4.69 10.04
N ARG A 78 -2.51 5.01 9.54
CA ARG A 78 -2.35 5.72 8.27
C ARG A 78 -1.19 5.22 7.43
N ILE A 79 -1.31 5.47 6.13
CA ILE A 79 -0.29 5.26 5.12
C ILE A 79 -0.11 6.59 4.39
N GLU A 80 1.12 7.08 4.33
CA GLU A 80 1.46 8.30 3.59
C GLU A 80 2.06 7.92 2.24
N ALA A 81 1.51 8.48 1.17
CA ALA A 81 2.06 8.39 -0.17
C ALA A 81 2.73 9.72 -0.51
N ILE A 82 4.04 9.65 -0.76
CA ILE A 82 4.87 10.78 -1.11
C ILE A 82 5.48 10.52 -2.48
N THR A 83 5.17 11.35 -3.47
CA THR A 83 5.87 11.28 -4.76
C THR A 83 6.99 12.32 -4.83
N TRP A 84 8.20 11.84 -5.14
CA TRP A 84 9.41 12.64 -5.23
C TRP A 84 9.98 12.61 -6.65
N ASP A 85 10.35 13.78 -7.17
CA ASP A 85 11.14 13.92 -8.38
C ASP A 85 12.62 13.85 -8.01
N ILE A 86 13.30 12.79 -8.43
CA ILE A 86 14.71 12.55 -8.05
C ILE A 86 15.67 13.51 -8.74
N GLN A 87 15.30 14.05 -9.90
CA GLN A 87 16.16 14.93 -10.68
C GLN A 87 16.13 16.36 -10.16
N GLU A 88 14.93 16.85 -9.83
CA GLU A 88 14.73 18.19 -9.29
C GLU A 88 14.85 18.25 -7.76
N ALA A 89 14.98 17.09 -7.11
CA ALA A 89 15.01 16.93 -5.66
C ALA A 89 13.85 17.68 -4.96
N LYS A 90 12.62 17.44 -5.42
CA LYS A 90 11.41 18.08 -4.88
C LYS A 90 10.19 17.15 -4.89
N LEU A 91 9.17 17.54 -4.14
CA LEU A 91 7.85 16.91 -4.21
C LEU A 91 7.22 17.13 -5.58
N VAL A 92 6.56 16.10 -6.09
CA VAL A 92 5.72 16.23 -7.27
C VAL A 92 4.39 16.80 -6.84
N GLU A 93 4.14 18.05 -7.20
CA GLU A 93 2.90 18.77 -6.86
C GLU A 93 1.79 18.56 -7.90
N GLY A 94 2.16 18.08 -9.10
CA GLY A 94 1.25 17.88 -10.23
C GLY A 94 2.02 17.69 -11.53
N THR A 95 1.34 17.24 -12.57
CA THR A 95 1.83 17.24 -13.96
C THR A 95 0.79 17.82 -14.90
N SER A 96 1.15 18.00 -16.17
CA SER A 96 0.19 18.42 -17.19
C SER A 96 -0.91 17.38 -17.48
N ARG A 97 -0.71 16.10 -17.10
CA ARG A 97 -1.71 15.03 -17.30
C ARG A 97 -2.53 14.74 -16.05
N VAL A 98 -1.95 14.93 -14.88
CA VAL A 98 -2.62 14.78 -13.58
C VAL A 98 -2.23 15.99 -12.72
N PRO A 99 -2.95 17.12 -12.85
CA PRO A 99 -2.61 18.35 -12.15
C PRO A 99 -2.95 18.30 -10.65
N GLU A 100 -3.80 17.38 -10.23
CA GLU A 100 -4.32 17.33 -8.87
C GLU A 100 -3.27 16.81 -7.90
N ARG A 101 -2.79 17.69 -7.01
CA ARG A 101 -1.80 17.37 -5.97
C ARG A 101 -2.16 16.14 -5.14
N ASP A 102 -3.44 15.92 -4.87
CA ASP A 102 -3.95 14.82 -4.06
C ASP A 102 -3.84 13.44 -4.73
N GLN A 103 -3.46 13.38 -6.01
CA GLN A 103 -3.05 12.17 -6.72
C GLN A 103 -1.55 11.87 -6.54
N TRP A 104 -0.78 12.83 -6.04
CA TRP A 104 0.67 12.75 -5.88
C TRP A 104 1.11 12.68 -4.42
N GLN A 105 0.48 13.49 -3.57
CA GLN A 105 0.77 13.62 -2.15
C GLN A 105 -0.53 13.39 -1.37
N PHE A 106 -0.63 12.26 -0.69
CA PHE A 106 -1.87 11.92 0.01
C PHE A 106 -1.65 11.01 1.21
N ILE A 107 -2.63 11.00 2.09
CA ILE A 107 -2.72 10.10 3.23
C ILE A 107 -3.92 9.19 3.01
N MET A 108 -3.73 7.91 3.27
CA MET A 108 -4.79 6.92 3.35
C MET A 108 -4.96 6.49 4.80
N LYS A 109 -6.20 6.44 5.28
CA LYS A 109 -6.51 5.80 6.54
C LYS A 109 -6.56 4.29 6.33
N HIS A 110 -5.93 3.54 7.21
CA HIS A 110 -5.95 2.08 7.20
C HIS A 110 -5.79 1.58 8.63
N ASP A 111 -6.74 0.79 9.10
CA ASP A 111 -6.67 0.20 10.44
C ASP A 111 -5.72 -1.00 10.43
N PHE A 112 -4.61 -0.90 11.16
CA PHE A 112 -3.64 -1.98 11.31
C PHE A 112 -3.91 -2.88 12.51
N GLY A 113 -4.96 -2.60 13.30
CA GLY A 113 -5.30 -3.33 14.53
C GLY A 113 -4.29 -3.14 15.67
N LEU A 114 -3.51 -2.05 15.65
CA LEU A 114 -2.48 -1.74 16.64
C LEU A 114 -2.80 -0.53 17.51
N SER A 115 -3.79 0.28 17.14
CA SER A 115 -4.34 1.31 18.01
C SER A 115 -5.08 0.62 19.15
N GLY A 116 -4.61 0.77 20.39
CA GLY A 116 -5.05 0.03 21.58
C GLY A 116 -6.49 0.26 22.05
N GLU A 117 -7.45 0.51 21.17
CA GLU A 117 -8.87 0.39 21.49
C GLU A 117 -9.25 -1.09 21.45
N SER A 118 -9.32 -1.68 22.64
CA SER A 118 -9.82 -3.04 22.85
C SER A 118 -11.29 -3.12 22.42
N ASN A 119 -11.54 -3.41 21.16
CA ASN A 119 -12.87 -3.80 20.72
C ASN A 119 -13.05 -5.29 21.07
N SER A 120 -13.91 -5.59 22.04
CA SER A 120 -14.08 -6.90 22.66
C SER A 120 -14.64 -7.99 21.73
N ASP A 121 -14.79 -7.70 20.44
CA ASP A 121 -15.34 -8.59 19.41
C ASP A 121 -14.31 -9.07 18.37
N GLN A 122 -13.01 -8.80 18.56
CA GLN A 122 -11.99 -9.04 17.53
C GLN A 122 -11.28 -10.40 17.62
N ARG A 123 -12.02 -11.51 17.65
CA ARG A 123 -11.42 -12.86 17.54
C ARG A 123 -10.86 -13.19 16.13
N HIS A 124 -11.05 -12.28 15.18
CA HIS A 124 -10.66 -12.46 13.77
C HIS A 124 -9.42 -11.66 13.37
N LEU A 125 -9.03 -10.64 14.16
CA LEU A 125 -7.86 -9.81 13.90
C LEU A 125 -6.64 -10.41 14.59
N ARG A 126 -6.14 -11.51 14.04
CA ARG A 126 -4.74 -11.85 14.27
C ARG A 126 -3.92 -10.74 13.60
N PRO A 127 -2.86 -10.21 14.23
CA PRO A 127 -1.98 -9.27 13.57
C PRO A 127 -1.53 -9.90 12.24
N HIS A 128 -1.64 -9.13 11.16
CA HIS A 128 -1.31 -9.59 9.82
C HIS A 128 0.05 -10.30 9.84
N PRO A 129 0.22 -11.49 9.23
CA PRO A 129 1.44 -12.29 9.37
C PRO A 129 2.74 -11.53 9.06
N ALA A 130 2.67 -10.53 8.18
CA ALA A 130 3.79 -9.64 7.84
C ALA A 130 4.22 -8.71 8.99
N LEU A 131 3.34 -8.40 9.95
CA LEU A 131 3.64 -7.56 11.10
C LEU A 131 4.38 -8.30 12.22
N LYS A 132 4.55 -9.63 12.14
CA LYS A 132 5.40 -10.40 13.07
C LYS A 132 6.87 -9.99 13.07
N TRP A 133 7.30 -9.20 12.08
CA TRP A 133 8.68 -8.74 11.90
C TRP A 133 8.93 -7.31 12.37
N PHE A 134 7.87 -6.51 12.54
CA PHE A 134 7.99 -5.15 13.06
C PHE A 134 8.08 -5.20 14.58
N GLY A 135 9.29 -5.06 15.12
CA GLY A 135 9.54 -5.01 16.57
C GLY A 135 10.58 -5.99 17.10
N ARG A 136 11.19 -6.83 16.26
CA ARG A 136 12.39 -7.57 16.69
C ARG A 136 13.59 -6.62 16.67
N PRO A 137 14.31 -6.41 17.79
CA PRO A 137 15.56 -5.68 17.75
C PRO A 137 16.50 -6.39 16.76
N MET A 138 16.99 -5.67 15.76
CA MET A 138 17.85 -6.19 14.68
C MET A 138 19.27 -6.53 15.13
N PHE A 139 19.60 -6.38 16.40
CA PHE A 139 20.86 -6.84 16.98
C PHE A 139 20.60 -7.31 18.41
N GLY A 140 20.84 -8.60 18.66
CA GLY A 140 20.96 -9.09 20.02
C GLY A 140 22.21 -8.50 20.64
N LEU A 141 22.07 -7.43 21.43
CA LEU A 141 23.04 -7.13 22.47
C LEU A 141 22.96 -8.28 23.48
N GLY A 142 23.86 -9.25 23.31
CA GLY A 142 24.05 -10.33 24.25
C GLY A 142 24.27 -9.77 25.64
N THR A 143 23.32 -10.01 26.53
CA THR A 143 23.51 -9.86 27.96
C THR A 143 24.38 -11.04 28.40
N ALA A 144 25.70 -10.85 28.39
CA ALA A 144 26.62 -11.79 28.99
C ALA A 144 26.71 -11.52 30.50
N LEU A 145 26.15 -12.46 31.25
CA LEU A 145 26.60 -12.95 32.57
C LEU A 145 26.62 -11.95 33.74
N ALA A 146 25.52 -11.95 34.50
CA ALA A 146 25.58 -11.85 35.96
C ALA A 146 25.38 -13.26 36.54
N GLY A 147 26.34 -13.77 37.31
CA GLY A 147 26.14 -14.98 38.11
C GLY A 147 27.40 -15.66 38.66
N ALA A 148 27.59 -15.49 39.97
CA ALA A 148 28.19 -16.41 40.95
C ALA A 148 29.73 -16.59 41.01
N ALA A 149 30.35 -15.87 41.96
CA ALA A 149 30.88 -16.43 43.21
C ALA A 149 31.07 -15.31 44.24
#